data_AF-A0A517SZ57-F1
#
_entry.id   AF-A0A517SZ57-F1
#
_cell.length_a   1.000
_cell.length_b   1.000
_cell.length_c   1.000
_cell.angle_alpha   90.00
_cell.angle_beta   90.00
_cell.angle_gamma   90.00
#
_symmetry.space_group_name_H-M   'P 1'
#
loop_
_entity.id
_entity.type
_entity.pdbx_description
1 polymer ?
#
loop_
_entity_poly.entity_id
_entity_poly.type
_entity_poly.pdbx_seq_one_letter_code
_entity_poly.pdbx_strand_id
1 'polypeptide(L)'
;MRAIVIYATCEGQTERIAKRCADVMRRSGVPTDTFNVTRNDVAELAVESYDAVMLGSSLHYAEHDPRIAWCIREHAKDRAEAEWLADEFLRNERIEPTRRACFAGALRYSKYGWLKKRMMRWIAEKSGSKTETTHDYEYTDWDTVDQFAKDFAADLIGNKTERLQSSLAS
;
A
#
# COMPACT_ATOMS: atom_id res chain seq x y z
N MET A 1 15.08 -16.48 -5.51
CA MET A 1 14.19 -15.42 -5.99
C MET A 1 13.66 -14.75 -4.76
N ARG A 2 13.87 -13.45 -4.62
CA ARG A 2 13.50 -12.69 -3.43
C ARG A 2 12.73 -11.46 -3.86
N ALA A 3 11.67 -11.15 -3.14
CA ALA A 3 10.88 -9.95 -3.37
C ALA A 3 10.94 -9.03 -2.16
N ILE A 4 10.58 -7.76 -2.34
CA ILE A 4 10.37 -6.82 -1.25
C ILE A 4 9.06 -6.06 -1.45
N VAL A 5 8.32 -5.87 -0.36
CA VAL A 5 7.17 -4.97 -0.30
C VAL A 5 7.59 -3.68 0.41
N ILE A 6 7.76 -2.61 -0.37
CA ILE A 6 8.05 -1.27 0.13
C ILE A 6 6.72 -0.55 0.30
N TYR A 7 6.46 0.04 1.47
CA TYR A 7 5.19 0.72 1.71
C TYR A 7 5.32 1.94 2.59
N ALA A 8 4.35 2.84 2.44
CA ALA A 8 4.11 3.96 3.32
C ALA A 8 2.74 3.84 3.99
N THR A 9 2.66 4.10 5.29
CA THR A 9 1.38 4.08 6.01
C THR A 9 1.31 5.19 7.05
N CYS A 10 0.14 5.82 7.14
CA CYS A 10 -0.19 6.77 8.21
C CYS A 10 -0.95 6.07 9.35
N GLU A 11 -2.04 5.36 9.02
CA GLU A 11 -2.96 4.79 10.02
C GLU A 11 -2.74 3.27 10.26
N GLY A 12 -1.80 2.68 9.53
CA GLY A 12 -1.39 1.28 9.66
C GLY A 12 -2.15 0.30 8.76
N GLN A 13 -3.12 0.74 7.97
CA GLN A 13 -3.84 -0.17 7.08
C GLN A 13 -2.96 -0.65 5.92
N THR A 14 -2.24 0.25 5.26
CA THR A 14 -1.29 -0.13 4.20
C THR A 14 -0.20 -1.07 4.74
N GLU A 15 0.26 -0.90 5.98
CA GLU A 15 1.17 -1.86 6.62
C GLU A 15 0.56 -3.26 6.76
N ARG A 16 -0.71 -3.36 7.18
CA ARG A 16 -1.38 -4.67 7.26
C ARG A 16 -1.50 -5.33 5.89
N ILE A 17 -1.88 -4.56 4.87
CA ILE A 17 -1.97 -5.05 3.50
C ILE A 17 -0.59 -5.52 3.02
N ALA A 18 0.45 -4.70 3.18
CA ALA A 18 1.82 -5.02 2.77
C ALA A 18 2.36 -6.28 3.46
N LYS A 19 2.18 -6.39 4.78
CA LYS A 19 2.57 -7.59 5.54
C LYS A 19 1.78 -8.82 5.09
N ARG A 20 0.48 -8.68 4.83
CA ARG A 20 -0.35 -9.78 4.33
C ARG A 20 0.13 -10.26 2.96
N CYS A 21 0.42 -9.35 2.02
CA CYS A 21 0.99 -9.69 0.72
C CYS A 21 2.31 -10.45 0.89
N ALA A 22 3.23 -9.95 1.72
CA ALA A 22 4.51 -10.61 1.97
C ALA A 22 4.33 -12.01 2.57
N ASP A 23 3.43 -12.19 3.52
CA ASP A 23 3.13 -13.50 4.12
C ASP A 23 2.54 -14.49 3.12
N VAL A 24 1.64 -14.02 2.24
CA VAL A 24 1.10 -14.84 1.16
C VAL A 24 2.20 -15.25 0.18
N MET A 25 3.03 -14.30 -0.26
CA MET A 25 4.14 -14.59 -1.18
C MET A 25 5.16 -15.56 -0.58
N ARG A 26 5.50 -15.41 0.72
CA ARG A 26 6.36 -16.35 1.46
C ARG A 26 5.78 -17.75 1.46
N ARG A 27 4.48 -17.91 1.74
CA ARG A 27 3.78 -19.20 1.70
C ARG A 27 3.71 -19.81 0.30
N SER A 28 3.70 -18.98 -0.73
CA SER A 28 3.80 -19.39 -2.14
C SER A 28 5.23 -19.71 -2.58
N GLY A 29 6.22 -19.70 -1.68
CA GLY A 29 7.61 -20.07 -1.98
C GLY A 29 8.50 -18.93 -2.47
N VAL A 30 8.04 -17.68 -2.38
CA VAL A 30 8.83 -16.48 -2.71
C VAL A 30 9.24 -15.79 -1.40
N PRO A 31 10.49 -15.97 -0.91
CA PRO A 31 10.99 -15.21 0.22
C PRO A 31 10.80 -13.71 -0.05
N THR A 32 10.08 -13.05 0.85
CA THR A 32 9.64 -11.67 0.64
C THR A 32 9.94 -10.84 1.88
N ASP A 33 10.61 -9.70 1.74
CA ASP A 33 10.86 -8.76 2.83
C ASP A 33 9.84 -7.62 2.82
N THR A 34 9.77 -6.85 3.89
CA THR A 34 8.87 -5.68 4.00
C THR A 34 9.63 -4.47 4.51
N PHE A 35 9.44 -3.31 3.91
CA PHE A 35 10.14 -2.08 4.27
C PHE A 35 9.16 -0.91 4.40
N ASN A 36 9.15 -0.26 5.57
CA ASN A 36 8.29 0.90 5.82
C ASN A 36 9.11 2.18 5.69
N VAL A 37 8.84 2.95 4.64
CA VAL A 37 9.58 4.18 4.32
C VAL A 37 9.25 5.35 5.23
N THR A 38 8.11 5.30 5.95
CA THR A 38 7.76 6.37 6.91
C THR A 38 8.50 6.24 8.24
N ARG A 39 9.28 5.16 8.41
CA ARG A 39 9.99 4.87 9.66
C ARG A 39 11.47 4.57 9.48
N ASN A 40 11.93 4.38 8.25
CA ASN A 40 13.30 3.97 7.94
C ASN A 40 13.79 4.76 6.73
N ASP A 41 15.09 5.06 6.70
CA ASP A 41 15.73 5.73 5.58
C ASP A 41 15.93 4.76 4.41
N VAL A 42 15.47 5.17 3.22
CA VAL A 42 15.61 4.39 1.98
C VAL A 42 17.06 4.28 1.50
N ALA A 43 17.96 5.16 1.97
CA ALA A 43 19.38 5.14 1.58
C ALA A 43 20.10 3.81 1.95
N GLU A 44 19.56 3.06 2.91
CA GLU A 44 20.12 1.78 3.35
C GLU A 44 19.55 0.57 2.58
N LEU A 45 18.59 0.79 1.69
CA LEU A 45 17.89 -0.28 1.01
C LEU A 45 18.59 -0.68 -0.30
N ALA A 46 19.27 -1.83 -0.28
CA ALA A 46 19.85 -2.46 -1.47
C ALA A 46 18.75 -3.11 -2.35
N VAL A 47 17.93 -2.29 -3.02
CA VAL A 47 16.79 -2.72 -3.85
C VAL A 47 17.23 -3.68 -4.95
N GLU A 48 18.43 -3.48 -5.51
CA GLU A 48 19.04 -4.32 -6.55
C GLU A 48 19.29 -5.77 -6.11
N SER A 49 19.25 -6.06 -4.81
CA SER A 49 19.32 -7.44 -4.28
C SER A 49 18.02 -8.23 -4.42
N TYR A 50 16.94 -7.58 -4.88
CA TYR A 50 15.63 -8.19 -5.05
C TYR A 50 15.29 -8.39 -6.52
N ASP A 51 14.69 -9.53 -6.83
CA ASP A 51 14.22 -9.86 -8.18
C ASP A 51 12.88 -9.16 -8.50
N ALA A 52 12.18 -8.66 -7.47
CA ALA A 52 10.88 -8.01 -7.59
C ALA A 52 10.60 -7.03 -6.46
N VAL A 53 9.90 -5.93 -6.78
CA VAL A 53 9.48 -4.91 -5.83
C VAL A 53 7.97 -4.71 -5.94
N MET A 54 7.28 -4.70 -4.80
CA MET A 54 5.89 -4.28 -4.69
C MET A 54 5.82 -2.98 -3.89
N LEU A 55 5.12 -1.98 -4.43
CA LEU A 55 4.94 -0.68 -3.80
C LEU A 55 3.52 -0.56 -3.23
N GLY A 56 3.40 -0.14 -1.97
CA GLY A 56 2.11 0.10 -1.31
C GLY A 56 2.02 1.51 -0.73
N SER A 57 1.06 2.31 -1.21
CA SER A 57 0.77 3.64 -0.65
C SER A 57 -0.69 3.74 -0.22
N SER A 58 -0.98 4.61 0.74
CA SER A 58 -2.35 4.90 1.13
C SER A 58 -2.99 5.88 0.13
N LEU A 59 -4.01 5.45 -0.60
CA LEU A 59 -4.87 6.34 -1.38
C LEU A 59 -5.89 7.00 -0.44
N HIS A 60 -5.73 8.29 -0.17
CA HIS A 60 -6.71 9.07 0.58
C HIS A 60 -7.52 9.95 -0.35
N TYR A 61 -8.85 9.83 -0.29
CA TYR A 61 -9.86 10.73 -0.85
C TYR A 61 -9.40 11.47 -2.11
N ALA A 62 -9.66 10.87 -3.27
CA ALA A 62 -9.62 11.55 -4.57
C ALA A 62 -10.45 12.85 -4.47
N GLU A 63 -9.75 13.98 -4.49
CA GLU A 63 -10.17 15.39 -4.59
C GLU A 63 -11.40 15.91 -3.78
N HIS A 64 -11.25 17.13 -3.27
CA HIS A 64 -11.89 17.57 -2.02
C HIS A 64 -13.12 18.47 -2.12
N ASP A 65 -14.03 18.24 -1.18
CA ASP A 65 -14.83 19.28 -0.53
C ASP A 65 -13.91 20.19 0.33
N PRO A 66 -13.95 21.53 0.19
CA PRO A 66 -12.99 22.47 0.80
C PRO A 66 -12.88 22.41 2.33
N ARG A 67 -13.79 21.72 3.03
CA ARG A 67 -13.80 21.63 4.49
C ARG A 67 -12.95 20.49 5.06
N ILE A 68 -12.55 19.53 4.23
CA ILE A 68 -11.62 18.46 4.63
C ILE A 68 -10.15 18.88 4.43
N ALA A 69 -9.90 20.02 3.77
CA ALA A 69 -8.57 20.54 3.45
C ALA A 69 -7.65 20.80 4.66
N TRP A 70 -8.16 20.88 5.89
CA TRP A 70 -7.31 20.94 7.08
C TRP A 70 -6.65 19.59 7.41
N CYS A 71 -7.36 18.46 7.24
CA CYS A 71 -6.82 17.13 7.53
C CYS A 71 -5.76 16.72 6.51
N ILE A 72 -5.88 17.20 5.27
CA ILE A 72 -4.81 17.10 4.26
C ILE A 72 -3.59 17.85 4.76
N ARG A 73 -3.73 19.11 5.19
CA ARG A 73 -2.58 19.96 5.59
C ARG A 73 -1.80 19.41 6.78
N GLU A 74 -2.45 18.76 7.74
CA GLU A 74 -1.78 18.21 8.93
C GLU A 74 -0.96 16.94 8.65
N HIS A 75 -1.31 16.19 7.60
CA HIS A 75 -0.63 14.95 7.19
C HIS A 75 -0.08 15.02 5.76
N ALA A 76 -0.06 16.22 5.16
CA ALA A 76 0.32 16.45 3.76
C ALA A 76 1.78 16.11 3.53
N LYS A 77 2.63 16.26 4.56
CA LYS A 77 4.05 15.97 4.44
C LYS A 77 4.30 14.47 4.24
N ASP A 78 3.81 13.63 5.15
CA ASP A 78 3.96 12.18 5.08
C ASP A 78 3.25 11.59 3.83
N ARG A 79 2.13 12.20 3.42
CA ARG A 79 1.38 11.83 2.21
C ARG A 79 2.11 12.23 0.93
N ALA A 80 2.58 13.47 0.85
CA ALA A 80 3.32 13.97 -0.30
C ALA A 80 4.64 13.22 -0.44
N GLU A 81 5.32 12.87 0.65
CA GLU A 81 6.53 12.04 0.62
C GLU A 81 6.23 10.61 0.14
N ALA A 82 5.11 10.01 0.54
CA ALA A 82 4.71 8.67 0.09
C ALA A 82 4.26 8.63 -1.38
N GLU A 83 3.44 9.62 -1.80
CA GLU A 83 3.02 9.80 -3.19
C GLU A 83 4.22 10.17 -4.05
N TRP A 84 5.08 11.10 -3.60
CA TRP A 84 6.33 11.45 -4.27
C TRP A 84 7.28 10.26 -4.36
N LEU A 85 7.43 9.41 -3.34
CA LEU A 85 8.32 8.25 -3.47
C LEU A 85 7.80 7.23 -4.50
N ALA A 86 6.49 6.96 -4.51
CA ALA A 86 5.89 6.12 -5.53
C ALA A 86 6.04 6.74 -6.92
N ASP A 87 5.80 8.05 -7.05
CA ASP A 87 5.95 8.78 -8.32
C ASP A 87 7.42 8.90 -8.74
N GLU A 88 8.36 9.16 -7.84
CA GLU A 88 9.80 9.31 -8.07
C GLU A 88 10.40 7.96 -8.50
N PHE A 89 10.01 6.86 -7.85
CA PHE A 89 10.43 5.50 -8.24
C PHE A 89 9.88 5.12 -9.62
N LEU A 90 8.67 5.56 -9.97
CA LEU A 90 8.03 5.33 -11.27
C LEU A 90 8.43 6.35 -12.36
N ARG A 91 8.98 7.52 -11.98
CA ARG A 91 9.36 8.61 -12.89
C ARG A 91 10.85 8.59 -13.23
N ASN A 92 11.73 8.35 -12.25
CA ASN A 92 13.18 8.32 -12.50
C ASN A 92 13.58 7.10 -13.32
N GLU A 93 12.89 5.99 -13.15
CA GLU A 93 12.96 4.83 -14.02
C GLU A 93 11.57 4.71 -14.67
N ARG A 94 11.46 4.82 -16.01
CA ARG A 94 10.20 4.64 -16.77
C ARG A 94 9.69 3.19 -16.69
N ILE A 95 9.45 2.70 -15.48
CA ILE A 95 9.03 1.35 -15.16
C ILE A 95 7.51 1.33 -15.18
N GLU A 96 6.95 0.72 -16.21
CA GLU A 96 5.54 0.33 -16.18
C GLU A 96 5.39 -0.86 -15.20
N PRO A 97 4.57 -0.73 -14.14
CA PRO A 97 4.37 -1.81 -13.19
C PRO A 97 3.68 -2.98 -13.88
N THR A 98 4.20 -4.18 -13.68
CA THR A 98 3.64 -5.41 -14.27
C THR A 98 2.24 -5.72 -13.73
N ARG A 99 1.91 -5.26 -12.52
CA ARG A 99 0.58 -5.38 -11.90
C ARG A 99 0.23 -4.13 -11.09
N ARG A 100 -1.07 -3.81 -11.05
CA ARG A 100 -1.66 -2.74 -10.23
C ARG A 100 -2.89 -3.28 -9.51
N ALA A 101 -3.09 -2.88 -8.25
CA ALA A 101 -4.31 -3.14 -7.51
C ALA A 101 -4.63 -1.97 -6.57
N CYS A 102 -5.91 -1.71 -6.36
CA CYS A 102 -6.41 -0.78 -5.36
C CYS A 102 -7.30 -1.56 -4.39
N PHE A 103 -6.99 -1.46 -3.11
CA PHE A 103 -7.76 -2.14 -2.06
C PHE A 103 -8.53 -1.10 -1.26
N ALA A 104 -9.80 -1.41 -0.97
CA ALA A 104 -10.57 -0.59 -0.04
C ALA A 104 -9.86 -0.53 1.32
N GLY A 105 -9.81 0.67 1.90
CA GLY A 105 -9.12 0.93 3.16
C GLY A 105 -9.90 0.50 4.40
N ALA A 106 -9.46 0.98 5.56
CA ALA A 106 -10.19 0.83 6.81
C ALA A 106 -10.33 2.21 7.46
N LEU A 107 -11.51 2.49 8.03
CA LEU A 107 -11.74 3.65 8.89
C LEU A 107 -11.44 3.24 10.33
N ARG A 108 -10.26 3.59 10.84
CA ARG A 108 -9.86 3.29 12.22
C ARG A 108 -10.17 4.44 13.16
N TYR A 109 -11.44 4.59 13.52
CA TYR A 109 -11.92 5.58 14.50
C TYR A 109 -11.20 5.50 15.87
N SER A 110 -10.70 4.33 16.26
CA SER A 110 -9.89 4.09 17.46
C SER A 110 -8.55 4.84 17.42
N LYS A 111 -7.97 5.02 16.23
CA LYS A 111 -6.72 5.76 16.02
C LYS A 111 -6.95 7.24 15.70
N TYR A 112 -8.21 7.68 15.62
CA TYR A 112 -8.54 9.06 15.34
C TYR A 112 -8.40 9.90 16.61
N GLY A 113 -7.61 10.97 16.51
CA GLY A 113 -7.58 12.03 17.52
C GLY A 113 -8.95 12.72 17.66
N TRP A 114 -9.08 13.52 18.72
CA TRP A 114 -10.31 14.24 19.06
C TRP A 114 -10.85 15.11 17.90
N LEU A 115 -9.94 15.65 17.09
CA LEU A 115 -10.28 16.57 16.01
C LEU A 115 -10.85 15.83 14.78
N LYS A 116 -10.30 14.65 14.42
CA LYS A 116 -10.84 13.76 13.38
C LYS A 116 -12.23 13.23 13.75
N LYS A 117 -12.47 12.89 15.02
CA LYS A 117 -13.80 12.47 15.51
C LYS A 117 -14.85 13.59 15.39
N ARG A 118 -14.47 14.85 15.66
CA ARG A 118 -15.35 16.02 15.43
C ARG A 118 -15.69 16.22 13.96
N MET A 119 -14.71 16.07 13.05
CA MET A 119 -14.96 16.19 11.61
C MET A 119 -15.96 15.14 11.12
N MET A 120 -15.84 13.88 11.56
CA MET A 120 -16.72 12.82 11.11
C MET A 120 -18.16 12.99 11.61
N ARG A 121 -18.36 13.44 12.86
CA ARG A 121 -19.69 13.79 13.37
C ARG A 121 -20.35 14.85 12.49
N TRP A 122 -19.57 15.84 12.07
CA TRP A 122 -20.04 16.93 11.23
C TRP A 122 -20.36 16.48 9.79
N ILE A 123 -19.61 15.53 9.22
CA ILE A 123 -19.89 14.93 7.91
C ILE A 123 -21.15 14.05 7.96
N ALA A 124 -21.31 13.24 9.01
CA ALA A 124 -22.50 12.41 9.23
C ALA A 124 -23.76 13.29 9.32
N GLU A 125 -23.71 14.37 10.09
CA GLU A 125 -24.80 15.36 10.20
C GLU A 125 -25.14 15.99 8.85
N LYS A 126 -24.14 16.32 8.02
CA LYS A 126 -24.36 16.93 6.70
C LYS A 126 -24.83 15.98 5.61
N SER A 127 -24.45 14.71 5.67
CA SER A 127 -24.82 13.70 4.68
C SER A 127 -26.21 13.09 4.95
N GLY A 128 -26.88 13.49 6.04
CA GLY A 128 -28.13 12.87 6.49
C GLY A 128 -27.97 11.41 6.92
N SER A 129 -26.74 10.88 6.91
CA SER A 129 -26.42 9.54 7.36
C SER A 129 -26.11 9.57 8.85
N LYS A 130 -26.82 8.77 9.65
CA LYS A 130 -26.39 8.43 11.01
C LYS A 130 -25.19 7.50 10.93
N THR A 131 -24.02 8.02 10.55
CA THR A 131 -22.80 7.22 10.54
C THR A 131 -22.40 6.99 12.01
N GLU A 132 -22.47 5.74 12.46
CA GLU A 132 -21.97 5.35 13.78
C GLU A 132 -20.44 5.48 13.76
N THR A 133 -19.93 6.61 14.24
CA THR A 133 -18.50 6.95 14.25
C THR A 133 -17.74 6.32 15.43
N THR A 134 -18.33 5.29 16.04
CA THR A 134 -17.91 4.71 17.32
C THR A 134 -17.08 3.43 17.17
N HIS A 135 -17.07 2.80 15.99
CA HIS A 135 -16.38 1.54 15.75
C HIS A 135 -15.42 1.66 14.58
N ASP A 136 -14.33 0.89 14.61
CA ASP A 136 -13.45 0.73 13.45
C ASP A 136 -14.18 -0.05 12.36
N TYR A 137 -14.14 0.44 11.12
CA TYR A 137 -14.69 -0.26 9.96
C TYR A 137 -13.56 -0.71 9.06
N GLU A 138 -13.49 -2.01 8.81
CA GLU A 138 -12.57 -2.60 7.86
C GLU A 138 -13.33 -2.92 6.57
N TYR A 139 -13.02 -2.21 5.49
CA TYR A 139 -13.61 -2.45 4.16
C TYR A 139 -12.66 -3.22 3.25
N THR A 140 -11.45 -3.51 3.71
CA THR A 140 -10.47 -4.27 2.95
C THR A 140 -10.98 -5.67 2.66
N ASP A 141 -11.16 -5.97 1.38
CA ASP A 141 -11.39 -7.31 0.89
C ASP A 141 -10.09 -8.10 0.95
N TRP A 142 -9.94 -8.88 2.03
CA TRP A 142 -8.73 -9.66 2.29
C TRP A 142 -8.53 -10.82 1.32
N ASP A 143 -9.60 -11.36 0.75
CA ASP A 143 -9.51 -12.41 -0.28
C ASP A 143 -8.92 -11.85 -1.56
N THR A 144 -9.29 -10.61 -1.92
CA THR A 144 -8.72 -9.89 -3.06
C THR A 144 -7.24 -9.55 -2.83
N VAL A 145 -6.86 -9.16 -1.60
CA VAL A 145 -5.44 -8.96 -1.23
C VAL A 145 -4.65 -10.27 -1.37
N ASP A 146 -5.21 -11.37 -0.85
CA ASP A 146 -4.57 -12.69 -0.92
C ASP A 146 -4.43 -13.17 -2.36
N GLN A 147 -5.46 -12.99 -3.19
CA GLN A 147 -5.43 -13.39 -4.60
C GLN A 147 -4.38 -12.58 -5.37
N PHE A 148 -4.35 -11.25 -5.17
CA PHE A 148 -3.36 -10.40 -5.80
C PHE A 148 -1.92 -10.84 -5.48
N ALA A 149 -1.64 -11.15 -4.22
CA ALA A 149 -0.32 -11.60 -3.79
C ALA A 149 0.05 -13.00 -4.33
N LYS A 150 -0.94 -13.91 -4.44
CA LYS A 150 -0.73 -15.23 -5.08
C LYS A 150 -0.40 -15.09 -6.56
N ASP A 151 -1.15 -14.27 -7.28
CA ASP A 151 -0.96 -14.04 -8.71
C ASP A 151 0.41 -13.41 -8.97
N PHE A 152 0.80 -12.42 -8.16
CA PHE A 152 2.13 -11.81 -8.24
C PHE A 152 3.25 -12.83 -7.99
N ALA A 153 3.11 -13.71 -6.99
CA ALA A 153 4.09 -14.77 -6.75
C ALA A 153 4.18 -15.79 -7.90
N ALA A 154 3.03 -16.17 -8.47
CA ALA A 154 2.97 -17.12 -9.58
C ALA A 154 3.69 -16.57 -10.82
N ASP A 155 3.46 -15.30 -11.17
CA ASP A 155 4.16 -14.63 -12.28
C ASP A 155 5.68 -14.64 -12.10
N LEU A 156 6.16 -14.34 -10.89
CA LEU A 156 7.60 -14.34 -10.61
C LEU A 156 8.21 -15.72 -10.84
N ILE A 157 7.54 -16.77 -10.37
CA ILE A 157 7.97 -18.17 -10.55
C ILE A 157 7.93 -18.57 -12.03
N GLY A 158 6.86 -18.21 -12.74
CA GLY A 158 6.70 -18.46 -14.17
C GLY A 158 7.80 -17.79 -15.01
N ASN A 159 7.96 -16.47 -14.86
CA ASN A 159 8.91 -15.67 -15.63
C ASN A 159 10.36 -16.14 -15.47
N LYS A 160 10.74 -16.64 -14.28
CA LYS A 160 12.07 -17.20 -14.06
C LYS A 160 12.27 -18.51 -14.80
N THR A 161 11.26 -19.37 -14.82
CA THR A 161 11.32 -20.67 -15.49
C THR A 161 11.55 -20.47 -16.99
N GLU A 162 10.85 -19.50 -17.59
CA GLU A 162 11.02 -19.13 -19.00
C GLU A 162 12.43 -18.61 -19.29
N ARG A 163 12.97 -17.67 -18.49
CA ARG A 163 14.35 -17.16 -18.68
C ARG A 163 15.41 -18.25 -18.60
N LEU A 164 15.27 -19.19 -17.66
CA LEU A 164 16.20 -20.30 -17.52
C LEU A 164 16.15 -21.24 -18.72
N GLN A 165 14.96 -21.51 -19.26
CA GLN A 165 14.81 -22.32 -20.47
C GLN A 165 15.41 -21.63 -21.71
N SER A 166 15.19 -20.33 -21.88
CA SER A 166 15.79 -19.57 -22.99
C SER A 166 17.32 -19.49 -22.89
N SER A 167 17.88 -19.38 -21.68
CA SER A 167 19.34 -19.35 -21.46
C SER A 167 20.02 -20.70 -21.67
N LEU A 168 19.29 -21.82 -21.53
CA LEU A 168 19.82 -23.17 -21.78
C LEU A 168 19.67 -23.59 -23.25
N ALA A 169 18.80 -22.91 -24.01
CA ALA A 169 18.56 -23.14 -25.43
C ALA A 169 19.44 -22.26 -26.35
N SER A 170 20.27 -21.39 -25.77
CA SER A 170 21.21 -20.48 -26.45
C SER A 170 22.65 -20.92 -26.19
#